data_AF-A0AAN8VTC4-F1
#
_entry.id   AF-A0AAN8VTC4-F1
#
_cell.length_a   1.000
_cell.length_b   1.000
_cell.length_c   1.000
_cell.angle_alpha   90.00
_cell.angle_beta   90.00
_cell.angle_gamma   90.00
#
_symmetry.space_group_name_H-M   'P 1'
#
loop_
_entity.id
_entity.type
_entity.pdbx_description
1 polymer ?
#
loop_
_entity_poly.entity_id
_entity_poly.type
_entity_poly.pdbx_seq_one_letter_code
_entity_poly.pdbx_strand_id
1 'polypeptide(L)'
;MENCENLGGGGGGGGGVSSDQRSSDSDIDVTIKFSGRSISLSLSQDSTIRDLKSLLQPLTNVLPRGQKLIFKGKVLIDDMSLRSSSVMNGSKIMLMASQGVHQGDGPIVKESPLRMNIRREAAAKPSVSEEQTIVFIQKKRVERWKATGIIALSQSNLKTMPDEVWDCGASARVLDVSNNKISSVPENIGFLTSLQKLSLSANYLCDGCISWEGLASLKSLKLLSLSQNNITALPSALGALTSLTNLDVSQNKLTYLPVEIGDLTQLEVLKASYNRLSTVPFSIGECSSLIEVDLSSNLLNKLPETIGKLQKLKALHLKSNGLKFLPTTIFKMCLHLSTLDLHGTEITTDQIRQLEGWEDFDERRRSKHQKQLDFHVEGDANFDEGADKNW
;
A
#
# COMPACT_ATOMS: atom_id res chain seq x y z
N MET A 1 -38.34 58.32 -49.32
CA MET A 1 -36.97 58.49 -49.83
C MET A 1 -36.44 57.11 -50.15
N GLU A 2 -36.36 56.85 -51.45
CA GLU A 2 -35.63 55.81 -52.21
C GLU A 2 -35.41 54.38 -51.64
N ASN A 3 -36.05 53.43 -52.33
CA ASN A 3 -35.51 52.11 -52.65
C ASN A 3 -34.36 52.22 -53.66
N CYS A 4 -33.42 51.27 -53.63
CA CYS A 4 -32.87 50.47 -54.75
C CYS A 4 -31.60 49.74 -54.26
N GLU A 5 -31.55 48.40 -54.32
CA GLU A 5 -30.86 47.57 -55.34
C GLU A 5 -29.32 47.79 -55.37
N ASN A 6 -28.42 46.81 -55.47
CA ASN A 6 -28.48 45.58 -56.25
C ASN A 6 -27.33 44.60 -55.88
N LEU A 7 -27.47 43.36 -56.37
CA LEU A 7 -26.49 42.26 -56.38
C LEU A 7 -25.30 42.51 -57.33
N GLY A 8 -24.18 41.81 -57.10
CA GLY A 8 -23.11 41.62 -58.10
C GLY A 8 -21.76 41.19 -57.49
N GLY A 9 -21.25 40.01 -57.87
CA GLY A 9 -20.10 39.34 -57.24
C GLY A 9 -18.73 39.50 -57.93
N GLY A 10 -17.75 38.74 -57.42
CA GLY A 10 -16.54 38.34 -58.15
C GLY A 10 -15.19 38.75 -57.54
N GLY A 11 -14.45 37.76 -57.01
CA GLY A 11 -13.01 37.60 -57.31
C GLY A 11 -11.94 38.15 -56.34
N GLY A 12 -11.39 37.27 -55.50
CA GLY A 12 -9.94 36.95 -55.48
C GLY A 12 -8.93 37.90 -54.83
N GLY A 13 -8.27 37.42 -53.76
CA GLY A 13 -7.01 37.93 -53.18
C GLY A 13 -7.15 38.09 -51.67
N GLY A 14 -6.62 37.21 -50.81
CA GLY A 14 -5.22 36.83 -50.69
C GLY A 14 -4.61 37.61 -49.51
N GLY A 15 -4.72 37.07 -48.29
CA GLY A 15 -4.16 37.70 -47.07
C GLY A 15 -4.39 36.81 -45.85
N GLY A 16 -3.34 36.06 -45.49
CA GLY A 16 -3.38 34.99 -44.50
C GLY A 16 -3.50 35.44 -43.04
N VAL A 17 -4.17 34.56 -42.30
CA VAL A 17 -4.06 34.20 -40.89
C VAL A 17 -2.65 34.43 -40.32
N SER A 18 -2.53 35.03 -39.14
CA SER A 18 -1.64 34.62 -38.03
C SER A 18 -1.78 35.55 -36.82
N SER A 19 -2.65 35.20 -35.89
CA SER A 19 -2.58 35.66 -34.50
C SER A 19 -2.82 34.44 -33.61
N ASP A 20 -1.75 33.88 -33.07
CA ASP A 20 -1.66 33.47 -31.67
C ASP A 20 -0.29 32.84 -31.40
N GLN A 21 0.63 33.68 -30.94
CA GLN A 21 1.77 33.25 -30.14
C GLN A 21 1.23 32.81 -28.76
N ARG A 22 1.34 31.52 -28.43
CA ARG A 22 1.40 31.03 -27.05
C ARG A 22 2.52 30.00 -26.91
N SER A 23 3.62 30.50 -26.35
CA SER A 23 4.66 29.85 -25.55
C SER A 23 4.84 28.32 -25.67
N SER A 24 6.01 27.95 -26.20
CA SER A 24 6.69 26.68 -26.01
C SER A 24 6.68 26.21 -24.55
N ASP A 25 6.16 25.00 -24.32
CA ASP A 25 6.38 24.24 -23.08
C ASP A 25 7.90 24.04 -22.93
N SER A 26 8.49 24.63 -21.90
CA SER A 26 9.95 24.60 -21.71
C SER A 26 10.28 23.52 -20.68
N ASP A 27 10.53 22.31 -21.18
CA ASP A 27 11.08 21.23 -20.38
C ASP A 27 12.45 21.67 -19.81
N ILE A 28 12.66 21.39 -18.53
CA ILE A 28 13.90 21.68 -17.82
C ILE A 28 14.61 20.39 -17.44
N ASP A 29 15.90 20.30 -17.75
CA ASP A 29 16.73 19.20 -17.30
C ASP A 29 17.29 19.51 -15.91
N VAL A 30 17.08 18.61 -14.97
CA VAL A 30 17.52 18.74 -13.58
C VAL A 30 18.40 17.56 -13.21
N THR A 31 19.54 17.83 -12.58
CA THR A 31 20.45 16.80 -12.08
C THR A 31 20.31 16.65 -10.57
N ILE A 32 19.90 15.47 -10.11
CA ILE A 32 19.75 15.14 -8.69
C ILE A 32 20.99 14.39 -8.20
N LYS A 33 21.69 14.95 -7.21
CA LYS A 33 22.81 14.29 -6.53
C LYS A 33 22.31 13.49 -5.34
N PHE A 34 22.52 12.18 -5.34
CA PHE A 34 22.12 11.28 -4.27
C PHE A 34 23.19 10.21 -4.04
N SER A 35 23.68 10.09 -2.80
CA SER A 35 24.65 9.06 -2.38
C SER A 35 25.84 8.86 -3.34
N GLY A 36 26.45 9.96 -3.80
CA GLY A 36 27.58 9.94 -4.73
C GLY A 36 27.23 9.78 -6.22
N ARG A 37 25.96 9.59 -6.57
CA ARG A 37 25.48 9.44 -7.95
C ARG A 37 24.74 10.69 -8.43
N SER A 38 24.73 10.91 -9.75
CA SER A 38 23.96 12.00 -10.39
C SER A 38 22.86 11.38 -11.27
N ILE A 39 21.61 11.78 -11.02
CA ILE A 39 20.42 11.33 -11.75
C ILE A 39 19.90 12.51 -12.56
N SER A 40 19.86 12.40 -13.89
CA SER A 40 19.31 13.46 -14.75
C SER A 40 17.85 13.17 -15.07
N LEU A 41 16.98 14.17 -14.90
CA LEU A 41 15.54 14.10 -15.18
C LEU A 41 15.15 15.30 -16.03
N SER A 42 14.25 15.10 -17.00
CA SER A 42 13.63 16.19 -17.76
C SER A 42 12.16 16.29 -17.34
N LEU A 43 11.71 17.50 -17.00
CA LEU A 43 10.36 17.73 -16.53
C LEU A 43 9.91 19.17 -16.83
N SER A 44 8.59 19.38 -17.01
CA SER A 44 8.05 20.70 -17.31
C SER A 44 8.30 21.68 -16.16
N GLN A 45 8.59 22.95 -16.50
CA GLN A 45 8.91 24.01 -15.55
C GLN A 45 7.79 24.31 -14.53
N ASP A 46 6.55 23.91 -14.84
CA ASP A 46 5.39 24.10 -13.98
C ASP A 46 5.11 22.91 -13.04
N SER A 47 5.90 21.84 -13.12
CA SER A 47 5.81 20.68 -12.22
C SER A 47 6.13 21.07 -10.77
N THR A 48 5.53 20.36 -9.82
CA THR A 48 5.75 20.60 -8.38
C THR A 48 6.91 19.76 -7.84
N ILE A 49 7.40 20.15 -6.66
CA ILE A 49 8.40 19.36 -5.93
C ILE A 49 7.84 17.99 -5.52
N ARG A 50 6.53 17.87 -5.26
CA ARG A 50 5.86 16.58 -5.03
C ARG A 50 5.97 15.65 -6.23
N ASP A 51 5.84 16.17 -7.44
CA ASP A 51 5.95 15.38 -8.68
C ASP A 51 7.39 14.91 -8.88
N LEU A 52 8.36 15.81 -8.66
CA LEU A 52 9.78 15.46 -8.68
C LEU A 52 10.13 14.37 -7.65
N LYS A 53 9.57 14.44 -6.44
CA LYS A 53 9.80 13.40 -5.40
C LYS A 53 9.21 12.05 -5.80
N SER A 54 8.04 12.06 -6.42
CA SER A 54 7.38 10.85 -6.92
C SER A 54 8.18 10.20 -8.05
N LEU A 55 8.76 11.01 -8.95
CA LEU A 55 9.68 10.53 -9.99
C LEU A 55 11.00 9.99 -9.44
N LEU A 56 11.48 10.52 -8.32
CA LEU A 56 12.72 10.08 -7.67
C LEU A 56 12.58 8.83 -6.82
N GLN A 57 11.37 8.52 -6.33
CA GLN A 57 11.11 7.33 -5.52
C GLN A 57 11.59 6.04 -6.20
N PRO A 58 11.19 5.72 -7.45
CA PRO A 58 11.64 4.50 -8.12
C PRO A 58 13.14 4.50 -8.44
N LEU A 59 13.78 5.66 -8.48
CA LEU A 59 15.20 5.81 -8.85
C LEU A 59 16.14 5.73 -7.64
N THR A 60 15.66 6.12 -6.47
CA THR A 60 16.48 6.29 -5.26
C THR A 60 16.13 5.29 -4.16
N ASN A 61 14.98 4.59 -4.28
CA ASN A 61 14.40 3.75 -3.24
C ASN A 61 14.15 4.49 -1.91
N VAL A 62 14.05 5.81 -1.97
CA VAL A 62 13.68 6.66 -0.84
C VAL A 62 12.22 7.03 -1.02
N LEU A 63 11.38 6.70 -0.04
CA LEU A 63 9.97 7.12 -0.06
C LEU A 63 9.86 8.64 -0.18
N PRO A 64 8.86 9.21 -0.88
CA PRO A 64 8.70 10.66 -1.04
C PRO A 64 8.73 11.42 0.30
N ARG A 65 8.20 10.83 1.38
CA ARG A 65 8.24 11.38 2.75
C ARG A 65 9.66 11.44 3.34
N GLY A 66 10.53 10.51 2.94
CA GLY A 66 11.93 10.45 3.36
C GLY A 66 12.88 11.27 2.49
N GLN A 67 12.41 11.81 1.36
CA GLN A 67 13.20 12.61 0.43
C GLN A 67 13.24 14.09 0.84
N LYS A 68 14.43 14.56 1.24
CA LYS A 68 14.73 15.98 1.46
C LYS A 68 15.52 16.52 0.27
N LEU A 69 14.85 17.30 -0.58
CA LEU A 69 15.48 17.96 -1.73
C LEU A 69 16.02 19.33 -1.32
N ILE A 70 17.30 19.59 -1.59
CA ILE A 70 18.01 20.81 -1.22
C ILE A 70 18.58 21.45 -2.48
N PHE A 71 18.22 22.70 -2.73
CA PHE A 71 18.75 23.49 -3.84
C PHE A 71 19.24 24.85 -3.32
N LYS A 72 20.50 25.21 -3.63
CA LYS A 72 21.17 26.44 -3.16
C LYS A 72 21.01 26.69 -1.64
N GLY A 73 21.13 25.64 -0.82
CA GLY A 73 21.04 25.73 0.64
C GLY A 73 19.62 25.85 1.20
N LYS A 74 18.58 25.82 0.37
CA LYS A 74 17.17 25.81 0.80
C LYS A 74 16.55 24.44 0.60
N VAL A 75 15.78 23.99 1.60
CA VAL A 75 14.97 22.77 1.51
C VAL A 75 13.71 23.08 0.70
N LEU A 76 13.47 22.28 -0.33
CA LEU A 76 12.32 22.42 -1.22
C LEU A 76 11.09 21.75 -0.59
N ILE A 77 9.96 22.46 -0.59
CA ILE A 77 8.69 22.04 0.01
C ILE A 77 7.76 21.52 -1.07
N ASP A 78 6.93 20.51 -0.74
CA ASP A 78 6.12 19.74 -1.69
C ASP A 78 5.20 20.59 -2.58
N ASP A 79 4.62 21.67 -2.04
CA ASP A 79 3.66 22.53 -2.76
C ASP A 79 4.34 23.63 -3.60
N MET A 80 5.66 23.71 -3.61
CA MET A 80 6.38 24.66 -4.47
C MET A 80 6.45 24.15 -5.91
N SER A 81 6.30 25.06 -6.88
CA SER A 81 6.65 24.77 -8.27
C SER A 81 8.15 24.93 -8.50
N LEU A 82 8.69 24.28 -9.53
CA LEU A 82 10.11 24.40 -9.87
C LEU A 82 10.47 25.83 -10.29
N ARG A 83 9.52 26.53 -10.93
CA ARG A 83 9.58 27.96 -11.25
C ARG A 83 9.73 28.83 -10.00
N SER A 84 8.89 28.64 -8.98
CA SER A 84 8.98 29.42 -7.73
C SER A 84 10.21 29.06 -6.88
N SER A 85 10.79 27.88 -7.11
CA SER A 85 12.01 27.39 -6.46
C SER A 85 13.32 27.87 -7.13
N SER A 86 13.24 28.70 -8.18
CA SER A 86 14.39 29.15 -8.99
C SER A 86 15.22 28.01 -9.60
N VAL A 87 14.60 26.83 -9.80
CA VAL A 87 15.23 25.68 -10.46
C VAL A 87 15.10 25.89 -11.96
N MET A 88 16.24 26.04 -12.65
CA MET A 88 16.33 26.26 -14.09
C MET A 88 16.95 25.05 -14.79
N ASN A 89 16.91 25.04 -16.13
CA ASN A 89 17.58 24.02 -16.93
C ASN A 89 19.07 23.88 -16.54
N GLY A 90 19.53 22.65 -16.30
CA GLY A 90 20.87 22.31 -15.81
C GLY A 90 21.07 22.40 -14.29
N SER A 91 20.02 22.64 -13.50
CA SER A 91 20.13 22.79 -12.05
C SER A 91 20.56 21.52 -11.34
N LYS A 92 21.45 21.66 -10.35
CA LYS A 92 21.90 20.55 -9.48
C LYS A 92 21.20 20.61 -8.13
N ILE A 93 20.35 19.64 -7.84
CA ILE A 93 19.63 19.51 -6.57
C ILE A 93 20.25 18.36 -5.78
N MET A 94 20.43 18.54 -4.48
CA MET A 94 20.92 17.49 -3.60
C MET A 94 19.73 16.79 -2.95
N LEU A 95 19.71 15.46 -2.98
CA LEU A 95 18.75 14.65 -2.25
C LEU A 95 19.41 14.08 -0.99
N MET A 96 18.84 14.37 0.17
CA MET A 96 19.15 13.69 1.43
C MET A 96 18.00 12.74 1.80
N ALA A 97 18.34 11.51 2.15
CA ALA A 97 17.42 10.59 2.79
C ALA A 97 17.54 10.73 4.31
N SER A 98 16.42 10.62 5.03
CA SER A 98 16.41 10.58 6.49
C SER A 98 16.90 9.20 6.97
N GLN A 99 17.85 9.19 7.92
CA GLN A 99 18.33 7.95 8.55
C GLN A 99 17.16 7.17 9.16
N GLY A 100 17.10 5.87 8.88
CA GLY A 100 15.97 4.98 9.24
C GLY A 100 14.99 4.67 8.10
N VAL A 101 15.05 5.40 6.98
CA VAL A 101 14.24 5.13 5.77
C VAL A 101 15.07 4.47 4.65
N HIS A 102 16.29 4.05 4.99
CA HIS A 102 17.21 3.35 4.10
C HIS A 102 16.95 1.85 4.13
N GLN A 103 16.47 1.29 3.02
CA GLN A 103 16.40 -0.17 2.83
C GLN A 103 17.73 -0.69 2.27
N GLY A 104 18.72 -0.85 3.15
CA GLY A 104 19.96 -1.62 2.91
C GLY A 104 21.02 -0.96 2.03
N ASP A 105 22.28 -1.20 2.37
CA ASP A 105 23.44 -0.75 1.58
C ASP A 105 23.52 -1.50 0.24
N GLY A 106 23.73 -0.74 -0.83
CA GLY A 106 23.95 -1.28 -2.17
C GLY A 106 25.30 -1.99 -2.32
N PRO A 107 25.47 -2.83 -3.37
CA PRO A 107 26.71 -3.54 -3.59
C PRO A 107 27.86 -2.56 -3.89
N ILE A 108 28.98 -2.78 -3.20
CA ILE A 108 30.27 -2.11 -3.41
C ILE A 108 30.79 -2.53 -4.79
N VAL A 109 31.01 -1.56 -5.68
CA VAL A 109 31.81 -1.79 -6.89
C VAL A 109 32.87 -0.71 -7.00
N LYS A 110 34.12 -1.14 -6.95
CA LYS A 110 35.34 -0.33 -7.08
C LYS A 110 35.34 0.50 -8.36
N GLU A 111 35.77 1.75 -8.25
CA GLU A 111 36.04 2.67 -9.36
C GLU A 111 37.21 2.22 -10.24
N SER A 112 37.19 2.61 -11.52
CA SER A 112 38.36 3.00 -12.34
C SER A 112 37.93 3.60 -13.71
N PRO A 113 38.76 4.43 -14.38
CA PRO A 113 38.38 5.81 -14.72
C PRO A 113 38.18 6.13 -16.21
N LEU A 114 37.49 7.27 -16.42
CA LEU A 114 37.51 8.23 -17.53
C LEU A 114 38.06 7.80 -18.91
N ARG A 115 37.20 7.90 -19.93
CA ARG A 115 37.60 8.42 -21.24
C ARG A 115 36.56 9.40 -21.78
N MET A 116 36.93 10.67 -21.79
CA MET A 116 36.28 11.69 -22.63
C MET A 116 36.59 11.37 -24.09
N ASN A 117 35.61 11.55 -24.98
CA ASN A 117 35.88 12.02 -26.32
C ASN A 117 34.73 12.85 -26.86
N ILE A 118 35.10 14.03 -27.33
CA ILE A 118 34.27 15.10 -27.86
C ILE A 118 33.90 14.80 -29.32
N ARG A 119 32.61 15.04 -29.64
CA ARG A 119 31.97 15.37 -30.94
C ARG A 119 32.39 14.64 -32.23
N ARG A 120 31.38 14.09 -32.91
CA ARG A 120 31.00 14.51 -34.27
C ARG A 120 29.53 14.19 -34.54
N GLU A 121 28.75 15.23 -34.85
CA GLU A 121 27.40 15.15 -35.42
C GLU A 121 27.47 14.60 -36.85
N ALA A 122 26.54 13.72 -37.23
CA ALA A 122 25.79 13.82 -38.48
C ALA A 122 24.74 12.70 -38.64
N ALA A 123 23.59 13.11 -39.18
CA ALA A 123 22.58 12.36 -39.93
C ALA A 123 21.52 11.56 -39.16
N ALA A 124 20.29 12.07 -39.28
CA ALA A 124 19.03 11.50 -38.84
C ALA A 124 18.71 10.14 -39.50
N LYS A 125 18.24 9.21 -38.67
CA LYS A 125 17.43 8.02 -39.02
C LYS A 125 16.31 7.90 -37.96
N PRO A 126 15.15 7.33 -38.28
CA PRO A 126 14.06 7.19 -37.31
C PRO A 126 14.50 6.29 -36.14
N SER A 127 14.01 6.62 -34.96
CA SER A 127 14.45 6.27 -33.61
C SER A 127 14.49 4.75 -33.31
N VAL A 128 15.69 4.16 -33.38
CA VAL A 128 15.99 2.80 -32.89
C VAL A 128 16.43 2.81 -31.40
N SER A 129 16.53 3.98 -30.77
CA SER A 129 17.15 4.13 -29.44
C SER A 129 16.20 4.03 -28.24
N GLU A 130 14.93 4.44 -28.36
CA GLU A 130 14.02 4.50 -27.20
C GLU A 130 13.45 3.13 -26.84
N GLU A 131 12.97 2.36 -27.83
CA GLU A 131 12.46 1.00 -27.59
C GLU A 131 13.55 0.07 -27.03
N GLN A 132 14.77 0.13 -27.56
CA GLN A 132 15.89 -0.66 -27.03
C GLN A 132 16.25 -0.26 -25.59
N THR A 133 16.17 1.03 -25.26
CA THR A 133 16.46 1.54 -23.92
C THR A 133 15.38 1.13 -22.91
N ILE A 134 14.09 1.24 -23.27
CA ILE A 134 12.97 0.81 -22.43
C ILE A 134 13.04 -0.70 -22.16
N VAL A 135 13.25 -1.50 -23.21
CA VAL A 135 13.40 -2.96 -23.09
C VAL A 135 14.60 -3.31 -22.19
N PHE A 136 15.71 -2.60 -22.31
CA PHE A 136 16.87 -2.82 -21.45
C PHE A 136 16.60 -2.46 -19.97
N ILE A 137 15.87 -1.38 -19.71
CA ILE A 137 15.46 -0.97 -18.36
C ILE A 137 14.48 -1.98 -17.75
N GLN A 138 13.51 -2.47 -18.54
CA GLN A 138 12.57 -3.51 -18.11
C GLN A 138 13.30 -4.82 -17.78
N LYS A 139 14.22 -5.27 -18.64
CA LYS A 139 15.05 -6.46 -18.36
C LYS A 139 15.82 -6.33 -17.05
N LYS A 140 16.48 -5.19 -16.82
CA LYS A 140 17.16 -4.91 -15.54
C LYS A 140 16.22 -4.82 -14.34
N ARG A 141 14.97 -4.42 -14.54
CA ARG A 141 13.96 -4.37 -13.47
C ARG A 141 13.53 -5.78 -13.07
N VAL A 142 13.19 -6.63 -14.03
CA VAL A 142 12.78 -8.02 -13.78
C VAL A 142 13.92 -8.82 -13.16
N GLU A 143 15.15 -8.66 -13.63
CA GLU A 143 16.33 -9.30 -13.03
C GLU A 143 16.49 -8.91 -11.56
N ARG A 144 16.26 -7.64 -11.21
CA ARG A 144 16.29 -7.19 -9.81
C ARG A 144 15.16 -7.80 -8.99
N TRP A 145 13.93 -7.84 -9.50
CA TRP A 145 12.81 -8.50 -8.82
C TRP A 145 13.05 -9.98 -8.59
N LYS A 146 13.66 -10.67 -9.56
CA LYS A 146 14.06 -12.07 -9.41
C LYS A 146 15.13 -12.25 -8.34
N ALA A 147 16.13 -11.35 -8.30
CA ALA A 147 17.21 -11.42 -7.32
C ALA A 147 16.74 -11.14 -5.89
N THR A 148 15.87 -10.14 -5.68
CA THR A 148 15.38 -9.78 -4.33
C THR A 148 14.18 -10.62 -3.91
N GLY A 149 13.39 -11.11 -4.87
CA GLY A 149 12.09 -11.71 -4.67
C GLY A 149 11.02 -10.72 -4.20
N ILE A 150 11.24 -9.42 -4.38
CA ILE A 150 10.34 -8.36 -3.93
C ILE A 150 9.94 -7.49 -5.11
N ILE A 151 8.62 -7.44 -5.36
CA ILE A 151 7.99 -6.60 -6.36
C ILE A 151 7.17 -5.53 -5.62
N ALA A 152 7.74 -4.34 -5.49
CA ALA A 152 7.09 -3.20 -4.84
C ALA A 152 6.63 -2.20 -5.90
N LEU A 153 5.31 -2.16 -6.11
CA LEU A 153 4.60 -1.35 -7.09
C LEU A 153 3.45 -0.57 -6.43
N SER A 154 3.54 -0.33 -5.12
CA SER A 154 2.56 0.47 -4.39
C SER A 154 2.53 1.91 -4.89
N GLN A 155 1.36 2.57 -4.88
CA GLN A 155 1.19 3.99 -5.22
C GLN A 155 1.71 4.37 -6.62
N SER A 156 1.65 3.43 -7.57
CA SER A 156 2.22 3.59 -8.90
C SER A 156 1.19 3.99 -9.97
N ASN A 157 -0.03 4.36 -9.56
CA ASN A 157 -1.16 4.72 -10.44
C ASN A 157 -1.50 3.65 -11.50
N LEU A 158 -1.20 2.38 -11.21
CA LEU A 158 -1.40 1.26 -12.13
C LEU A 158 -2.88 0.95 -12.33
N LYS A 159 -3.34 0.82 -13.57
CA LYS A 159 -4.69 0.31 -13.89
C LYS A 159 -4.74 -1.21 -13.98
N THR A 160 -3.62 -1.83 -14.30
CA THR A 160 -3.43 -3.27 -14.42
C THR A 160 -2.05 -3.62 -13.90
N MET A 161 -1.85 -4.87 -13.49
CA MET A 161 -0.51 -5.36 -13.15
C MET A 161 0.31 -5.50 -14.43
N PRO A 162 1.56 -5.02 -14.48
CA PRO A 162 2.44 -5.20 -15.64
C PRO A 162 2.77 -6.67 -15.87
N ASP A 163 2.85 -7.11 -17.13
CA ASP A 163 3.08 -8.51 -17.48
C ASP A 163 4.42 -9.05 -16.98
N GLU A 164 5.40 -8.17 -16.80
CA GLU A 164 6.73 -8.50 -16.29
C GLU A 164 6.72 -8.99 -14.84
N VAL A 165 5.63 -8.74 -14.10
CA VAL A 165 5.42 -9.31 -12.76
C VAL A 165 5.36 -10.83 -12.83
N TRP A 166 4.69 -11.36 -13.87
CA TRP A 166 4.49 -12.80 -14.05
C TRP A 166 5.78 -13.52 -14.41
N ASP A 167 6.69 -12.84 -15.12
CA ASP A 167 8.01 -13.37 -15.48
C ASP A 167 8.87 -13.72 -14.26
N CYS A 168 8.58 -13.16 -13.08
CA CYS A 168 9.30 -13.44 -11.85
C CYS A 168 9.05 -14.85 -11.32
N GLY A 169 7.90 -15.46 -11.64
CA GLY A 169 7.52 -16.82 -11.27
C GLY A 169 7.84 -17.15 -9.81
N ALA A 170 8.49 -18.31 -9.59
CA ALA A 170 8.90 -18.78 -8.26
C ALA A 170 9.95 -17.90 -7.54
N SER A 171 10.53 -16.90 -8.20
CA SER A 171 11.47 -15.99 -7.52
C SER A 171 10.76 -14.95 -6.66
N ALA A 172 9.50 -14.61 -6.98
CA ALA A 172 8.74 -13.63 -6.23
C ALA A 172 8.25 -14.20 -4.89
N ARG A 173 8.61 -13.52 -3.80
CA ARG A 173 8.15 -13.81 -2.42
C ARG A 173 7.20 -12.74 -1.90
N VAL A 174 7.36 -11.50 -2.34
CA VAL A 174 6.52 -10.37 -1.94
C VAL A 174 6.05 -9.63 -3.18
N LEU A 175 4.74 -9.44 -3.30
CA LEU A 175 4.11 -8.61 -4.30
C LEU A 175 3.24 -7.57 -3.58
N ASP A 176 3.64 -6.31 -3.66
CA ASP A 176 2.88 -5.18 -3.14
C ASP A 176 2.47 -4.26 -4.29
N VAL A 177 1.18 -4.28 -4.60
CA VAL A 177 0.54 -3.43 -5.61
C VAL A 177 -0.57 -2.59 -4.97
N SER A 178 -0.42 -2.28 -3.67
CA SER A 178 -1.40 -1.49 -2.93
C SER A 178 -1.52 -0.05 -3.42
N ASN A 179 -2.65 0.62 -3.16
CA ASN A 179 -2.88 2.02 -3.51
C ASN A 179 -2.71 2.29 -5.02
N ASN A 180 -3.32 1.46 -5.84
CA ASN A 180 -3.34 1.61 -7.28
C ASN A 180 -4.80 1.71 -7.77
N LYS A 181 -5.00 1.57 -9.08
CA LYS A 181 -6.29 1.56 -9.74
C LYS A 181 -6.56 0.19 -10.39
N ILE A 182 -6.00 -0.87 -9.82
CA ILE A 182 -6.09 -2.23 -10.37
C ILE A 182 -7.52 -2.71 -10.23
N SER A 183 -8.12 -3.09 -11.35
CA SER A 183 -9.47 -3.63 -11.38
C SER A 183 -9.52 -5.14 -11.42
N SER A 184 -8.45 -5.83 -11.87
CA SER A 184 -8.43 -7.29 -12.02
C SER A 184 -7.14 -7.96 -11.57
N VAL A 185 -7.26 -9.22 -11.12
CA VAL A 185 -6.16 -10.14 -10.80
C VAL A 185 -6.31 -11.37 -11.70
N PRO A 186 -5.47 -11.53 -12.74
CA PRO A 186 -5.58 -12.64 -13.68
C PRO A 186 -5.09 -13.97 -13.08
N GLU A 187 -5.37 -15.07 -13.77
CA GLU A 187 -4.93 -16.43 -13.37
C GLU A 187 -3.40 -16.56 -13.29
N ASN A 188 -2.67 -15.74 -14.05
CA ASN A 188 -1.19 -15.66 -14.02
C ASN A 188 -0.61 -15.41 -12.63
N ILE A 189 -1.41 -14.90 -11.67
CA ILE A 189 -0.98 -14.80 -10.27
C ILE A 189 -0.51 -16.15 -9.71
N GLY A 190 -1.06 -17.26 -10.21
CA GLY A 190 -0.66 -18.62 -9.84
C GLY A 190 0.77 -19.00 -10.28
N PHE A 191 1.39 -18.25 -11.19
CA PHE A 191 2.80 -18.49 -11.56
C PHE A 191 3.77 -18.12 -10.44
N LEU A 192 3.34 -17.30 -9.47
CA LEU A 192 4.16 -16.85 -8.35
C LEU A 192 4.18 -17.88 -7.21
N THR A 193 4.55 -19.12 -7.50
CA THR A 193 4.37 -20.29 -6.61
C THR A 193 5.06 -20.19 -5.23
N SER A 194 6.07 -19.33 -5.10
CA SER A 194 6.79 -19.07 -3.84
C SER A 194 6.35 -17.78 -3.13
N LEU A 195 5.25 -17.16 -3.57
CA LEU A 195 4.75 -15.92 -3.00
C LEU A 195 4.29 -16.16 -1.56
N GLN A 196 4.81 -15.35 -0.64
CA GLN A 196 4.52 -15.40 0.79
C GLN A 196 3.66 -14.22 1.23
N LYS A 197 3.79 -13.06 0.56
CA LYS A 197 3.03 -11.85 0.87
C LYS A 197 2.45 -11.25 -0.40
N LEU A 198 1.13 -11.08 -0.42
CA LEU A 198 0.38 -10.41 -1.45
C LEU A 198 -0.41 -9.24 -0.85
N SER A 199 -0.11 -8.03 -1.30
CA SER A 199 -0.80 -6.81 -0.87
C SER A 199 -1.48 -6.15 -2.06
N LEU A 200 -2.80 -6.23 -2.07
CA LEU A 200 -3.72 -5.70 -3.08
C LEU A 200 -4.62 -4.59 -2.52
N SER A 201 -4.27 -4.06 -1.34
CA SER A 201 -5.04 -3.08 -0.61
C SER A 201 -5.28 -1.78 -1.39
N ALA A 202 -6.41 -1.11 -1.19
CA ALA A 202 -6.72 0.18 -1.81
C ALA A 202 -6.63 0.13 -3.35
N ASN A 203 -7.50 -0.68 -3.95
CA ASN A 203 -7.65 -0.86 -5.40
C ASN A 203 -9.16 -0.87 -5.75
N TYR A 204 -9.50 -1.25 -6.99
CA TYR A 204 -10.88 -1.32 -7.46
C TYR A 204 -11.34 -2.77 -7.70
N LEU A 205 -10.81 -3.73 -6.93
CA LEU A 205 -11.10 -5.14 -7.14
C LEU A 205 -12.57 -5.47 -6.79
N CYS A 206 -13.14 -6.37 -7.59
CA CYS A 206 -14.48 -6.91 -7.45
C CYS A 206 -14.43 -8.46 -7.46
N ASP A 207 -15.50 -9.13 -7.03
CA ASP A 207 -15.54 -10.59 -6.89
C ASP A 207 -15.17 -11.33 -8.17
N GLY A 208 -15.79 -10.93 -9.30
CA GLY A 208 -15.55 -11.52 -10.63
C GLY A 208 -14.28 -11.02 -11.31
N CYS A 209 -13.56 -10.10 -10.68
CA CYS A 209 -12.35 -9.53 -11.22
C CYS A 209 -11.08 -10.26 -10.72
N ILE A 210 -11.22 -11.15 -9.74
CA ILE A 210 -10.11 -11.89 -9.13
C ILE A 210 -10.18 -13.35 -9.59
N SER A 211 -9.08 -13.86 -10.15
CA SER A 211 -8.91 -15.30 -10.37
C SER A 211 -8.59 -15.99 -9.04
N TRP A 212 -9.63 -16.50 -8.39
CA TRP A 212 -9.51 -17.18 -7.11
C TRP A 212 -8.86 -18.55 -7.21
N GLU A 213 -9.00 -19.25 -8.33
CA GLU A 213 -8.27 -20.50 -8.61
C GLU A 213 -6.75 -20.25 -8.72
N GLY A 214 -6.38 -19.17 -9.43
CA GLY A 214 -4.99 -18.71 -9.50
C GLY A 214 -4.44 -18.39 -8.11
N LEU A 215 -5.18 -17.64 -7.29
CA LEU A 215 -4.79 -17.36 -5.90
C LEU A 215 -4.69 -18.64 -5.04
N ALA A 216 -5.67 -19.54 -5.14
CA ALA A 216 -5.74 -20.79 -4.38
C ALA A 216 -4.55 -21.74 -4.66
N SER A 217 -3.89 -21.58 -5.80
CA SER A 217 -2.66 -22.30 -6.13
C SER A 217 -1.43 -21.86 -5.32
N LEU A 218 -1.47 -20.69 -4.67
CA LEU A 218 -0.35 -20.11 -3.92
C LEU A 218 -0.18 -20.74 -2.53
N LYS A 219 0.29 -21.99 -2.48
CA LYS A 219 0.42 -22.78 -1.24
C LYS A 219 1.39 -22.21 -0.20
N SER A 220 2.29 -21.31 -0.61
CA SER A 220 3.27 -20.66 0.27
C SER A 220 2.77 -19.32 0.85
N LEU A 221 1.56 -18.88 0.49
CA LEU A 221 1.05 -17.56 0.86
C LEU A 221 0.74 -17.51 2.36
N LYS A 222 1.36 -16.55 3.06
CA LYS A 222 1.19 -16.32 4.50
C LYS A 222 0.37 -15.08 4.78
N LEU A 223 0.53 -14.02 3.99
CA LEU A 223 -0.17 -12.76 4.14
C LEU A 223 -0.92 -12.40 2.87
N LEU A 224 -2.23 -12.27 2.99
CA LEU A 224 -3.12 -11.75 1.94
C LEU A 224 -3.85 -10.51 2.47
N SER A 225 -3.62 -9.37 1.82
CA SER A 225 -4.37 -8.15 2.09
C SER A 225 -5.14 -7.70 0.86
N LEU A 226 -6.46 -7.64 1.00
CA LEU A 226 -7.47 -7.20 0.04
C LEU A 226 -8.27 -6.00 0.58
N SER A 227 -7.77 -5.34 1.64
CA SER A 227 -8.48 -4.25 2.32
C SER A 227 -8.77 -3.07 1.38
N GLN A 228 -9.83 -2.30 1.62
CA GLN A 228 -10.17 -1.12 0.80
C GLN A 228 -10.37 -1.47 -0.69
N ASN A 229 -11.27 -2.40 -0.97
CA ASN A 229 -11.68 -2.77 -2.33
C ASN A 229 -13.22 -2.80 -2.41
N ASN A 230 -13.78 -3.31 -3.51
CA ASN A 230 -15.22 -3.41 -3.75
C ASN A 230 -15.74 -4.86 -3.67
N ILE A 231 -15.09 -5.72 -2.88
CA ILE A 231 -15.41 -7.16 -2.79
C ILE A 231 -16.71 -7.36 -1.98
N THR A 232 -17.65 -8.13 -2.51
CA THR A 232 -18.95 -8.46 -1.90
C THR A 232 -19.03 -9.89 -1.35
N ALA A 233 -18.22 -10.81 -1.85
CA ALA A 233 -18.11 -12.19 -1.39
C ALA A 233 -16.68 -12.74 -1.57
N LEU A 234 -16.28 -13.64 -0.66
CA LEU A 234 -15.08 -14.46 -0.80
C LEU A 234 -15.52 -15.88 -1.18
N PRO A 235 -14.88 -16.54 -2.15
CA PRO A 235 -15.26 -17.89 -2.56
C PRO A 235 -14.68 -18.97 -1.65
N SER A 236 -15.19 -20.19 -1.80
CA SER A 236 -14.70 -21.39 -1.11
C SER A 236 -13.23 -21.69 -1.40
N ALA A 237 -12.73 -21.34 -2.59
CA ALA A 237 -11.32 -21.53 -2.97
C ALA A 237 -10.32 -20.84 -2.01
N LEU A 238 -10.77 -19.86 -1.22
CA LEU A 238 -9.95 -19.24 -0.17
C LEU A 238 -9.42 -20.26 0.84
N GLY A 239 -10.21 -21.30 1.18
CA GLY A 239 -9.80 -22.35 2.13
C GLY A 239 -8.58 -23.17 1.68
N ALA A 240 -8.24 -23.11 0.40
CA ALA A 240 -7.08 -23.81 -0.14
C ALA A 240 -5.73 -23.16 0.25
N LEU A 241 -5.75 -21.95 0.83
CA LEU A 241 -4.58 -21.19 1.30
C LEU A 241 -4.18 -21.62 2.73
N THR A 242 -3.93 -22.90 2.95
CA THR A 242 -3.73 -23.48 4.29
C THR A 242 -2.50 -22.98 5.06
N SER A 243 -1.57 -22.30 4.39
CA SER A 243 -0.40 -21.64 5.00
C SER A 243 -0.65 -20.19 5.44
N LEU A 244 -1.88 -19.67 5.23
CA LEU A 244 -2.20 -18.27 5.50
C LEU A 244 -2.21 -17.99 7.01
N THR A 245 -1.42 -17.03 7.45
CA THR A 245 -1.34 -16.56 8.84
C THR A 245 -2.05 -15.23 9.04
N ASN A 246 -2.16 -14.41 7.99
CA ASN A 246 -2.75 -13.09 8.07
C ASN A 246 -3.68 -12.85 6.87
N LEU A 247 -4.96 -12.62 7.16
CA LEU A 247 -5.97 -12.24 6.19
C LEU A 247 -6.56 -10.87 6.55
N ASP A 248 -6.44 -9.92 5.65
CA ASP A 248 -7.06 -8.61 5.78
C ASP A 248 -8.00 -8.33 4.61
N VAL A 249 -9.30 -8.31 4.90
CA VAL A 249 -10.40 -8.00 3.98
C VAL A 249 -11.21 -6.81 4.49
N SER A 250 -10.63 -5.98 5.36
CA SER A 250 -11.29 -4.81 5.93
C SER A 250 -11.69 -3.77 4.88
N GLN A 251 -12.68 -2.92 5.16
CA GLN A 251 -13.14 -1.87 4.27
C GLN A 251 -13.53 -2.39 2.88
N ASN A 252 -14.37 -3.42 2.86
CA ASN A 252 -14.98 -3.98 1.64
C ASN A 252 -16.51 -3.92 1.77
N LYS A 253 -17.23 -4.67 0.94
CA LYS A 253 -18.70 -4.77 0.95
C LYS A 253 -19.15 -6.20 1.28
N LEU A 254 -18.31 -6.97 1.98
CA LEU A 254 -18.56 -8.38 2.28
C LEU A 254 -19.85 -8.54 3.09
N THR A 255 -20.69 -9.47 2.67
CA THR A 255 -21.97 -9.77 3.33
C THR A 255 -21.91 -11.01 4.23
N TYR A 256 -20.97 -11.92 3.95
CA TYR A 256 -20.66 -13.10 4.72
C TYR A 256 -19.17 -13.48 4.57
N LEU A 257 -18.69 -14.33 5.47
CA LEU A 257 -17.43 -15.07 5.31
C LEU A 257 -17.75 -16.52 4.90
N PRO A 258 -16.99 -17.12 3.97
CA PRO A 258 -17.20 -18.51 3.54
C PRO A 258 -16.93 -19.48 4.69
N VAL A 259 -17.58 -20.65 4.66
CA VAL A 259 -17.38 -21.69 5.69
C VAL A 259 -15.94 -22.22 5.67
N GLU A 260 -15.31 -22.20 4.51
CA GLU A 260 -13.93 -22.62 4.26
C GLU A 260 -12.89 -21.71 4.96
N ILE A 261 -13.31 -20.61 5.60
CA ILE A 261 -12.41 -19.89 6.54
C ILE A 261 -11.89 -20.84 7.62
N GLY A 262 -12.68 -21.83 8.04
CA GLY A 262 -12.30 -22.85 9.02
C GLY A 262 -11.13 -23.73 8.59
N ASP A 263 -10.86 -23.84 7.30
CA ASP A 263 -9.74 -24.63 6.77
C ASP A 263 -8.39 -23.92 6.98
N LEU A 264 -8.41 -22.61 7.25
CA LEU A 264 -7.24 -21.78 7.51
C LEU A 264 -6.73 -21.98 8.95
N THR A 265 -6.35 -23.21 9.29
CA THR A 265 -5.93 -23.61 10.64
C THR A 265 -4.68 -22.91 11.16
N GLN A 266 -3.86 -22.32 10.27
CA GLN A 266 -2.69 -21.50 10.59
C GLN A 266 -3.00 -20.01 10.70
N LEU A 267 -4.25 -19.58 10.49
CA LEU A 267 -4.62 -18.17 10.52
C LEU A 267 -4.46 -17.62 11.95
N GLU A 268 -3.62 -16.60 12.10
CA GLU A 268 -3.35 -15.93 13.36
C GLU A 268 -4.12 -14.60 13.46
N VAL A 269 -4.28 -13.90 12.34
CA VAL A 269 -4.93 -12.59 12.30
C VAL A 269 -5.97 -12.54 11.20
N LEU A 270 -7.22 -12.25 11.59
CA LEU A 270 -8.32 -11.98 10.69
C LEU A 270 -8.82 -10.55 10.88
N LYS A 271 -8.66 -9.71 9.85
CA LYS A 271 -9.22 -8.35 9.81
C LYS A 271 -10.33 -8.29 8.77
N ALA A 272 -11.56 -8.10 9.23
CA ALA A 272 -12.74 -7.97 8.38
C ALA A 272 -13.65 -6.81 8.82
N SER A 273 -13.06 -5.79 9.48
CA SER A 273 -13.78 -4.60 9.89
C SER A 273 -14.26 -3.74 8.72
N TYR A 274 -15.27 -2.90 8.95
CA TYR A 274 -15.87 -2.03 7.92
C TYR A 274 -16.37 -2.83 6.71
N ASN A 275 -17.22 -3.82 6.98
CA ASN A 275 -17.91 -4.62 5.97
C ASN A 275 -19.42 -4.60 6.27
N ARG A 276 -20.17 -5.51 5.64
CA ARG A 276 -21.62 -5.67 5.81
C ARG A 276 -21.95 -7.08 6.34
N LEU A 277 -21.04 -7.67 7.11
CA LEU A 277 -21.20 -9.02 7.62
C LEU A 277 -22.40 -9.08 8.56
N SER A 278 -23.36 -9.94 8.25
CA SER A 278 -24.55 -10.16 9.09
C SER A 278 -24.37 -11.32 10.07
N THR A 279 -23.51 -12.27 9.71
CA THR A 279 -23.17 -13.45 10.52
C THR A 279 -21.69 -13.79 10.36
N VAL A 280 -21.18 -14.59 11.30
CA VAL A 280 -19.87 -15.25 11.21
C VAL A 280 -20.13 -16.76 11.13
N PRO A 281 -19.51 -17.50 10.20
CA PRO A 281 -19.72 -18.94 10.06
C PRO A 281 -19.25 -19.69 11.30
N PHE A 282 -19.92 -20.79 11.65
CA PHE A 282 -19.54 -21.60 12.82
C PHE A 282 -18.13 -22.19 12.69
N SER A 283 -17.64 -22.39 11.47
CA SER A 283 -16.32 -22.91 11.16
C SER A 283 -15.18 -21.99 11.60
N ILE A 284 -15.45 -20.73 11.95
CA ILE A 284 -14.42 -19.84 12.53
C ILE A 284 -13.75 -20.47 13.75
N GLY A 285 -14.48 -21.28 14.53
CA GLY A 285 -13.95 -21.97 15.70
C GLY A 285 -12.91 -23.06 15.39
N GLU A 286 -12.74 -23.45 14.12
CA GLU A 286 -11.74 -24.42 13.68
C GLU A 286 -10.38 -23.75 13.37
N CYS A 287 -10.34 -22.40 13.28
CA CYS A 287 -9.12 -21.62 13.13
C CYS A 287 -8.33 -21.55 14.46
N SER A 288 -7.81 -22.70 14.92
CA SER A 288 -7.19 -22.87 16.24
C SER A 288 -5.95 -21.98 16.50
N SER A 289 -5.37 -21.39 15.46
CA SER A 289 -4.22 -20.48 15.58
C SER A 289 -4.59 -19.00 15.77
N LEU A 290 -5.88 -18.62 15.71
CA LEU A 290 -6.28 -17.22 15.77
C LEU A 290 -5.88 -16.55 17.09
N ILE A 291 -5.22 -15.40 16.96
CA ILE A 291 -4.74 -14.54 18.03
C ILE A 291 -5.53 -13.23 18.05
N GLU A 292 -5.85 -12.69 16.88
CA GLU A 292 -6.55 -11.43 16.72
C GLU A 292 -7.66 -11.55 15.68
N VAL A 293 -8.86 -11.13 16.06
CA VAL A 293 -10.03 -11.06 15.17
C VAL A 293 -10.63 -9.67 15.27
N ASP A 294 -10.66 -8.94 14.16
CA ASP A 294 -11.33 -7.66 14.04
C ASP A 294 -12.54 -7.75 13.10
N LEU A 295 -13.73 -7.64 13.69
CA LEU A 295 -15.03 -7.65 13.04
C LEU A 295 -15.79 -6.33 13.29
N SER A 296 -15.07 -5.27 13.68
CA SER A 296 -15.66 -3.98 14.00
C SER A 296 -16.39 -3.35 12.80
N SER A 297 -17.41 -2.53 13.05
CA SER A 297 -18.18 -1.83 12.02
C SER A 297 -18.75 -2.79 10.97
N ASN A 298 -19.58 -3.72 11.44
CA ASN A 298 -20.33 -4.68 10.62
C ASN A 298 -21.80 -4.67 11.05
N LEU A 299 -22.59 -5.62 10.52
CA LEU A 299 -24.03 -5.77 10.81
C LEU A 299 -24.31 -7.01 11.66
N LEU A 300 -23.33 -7.45 12.47
CA LEU A 300 -23.44 -8.69 13.24
C LEU A 300 -24.50 -8.55 14.33
N ASN A 301 -25.46 -9.48 14.36
CA ASN A 301 -26.47 -9.56 15.42
C ASN A 301 -26.22 -10.69 16.43
N LYS A 302 -25.39 -11.67 16.07
CA LYS A 302 -24.95 -12.78 16.90
C LYS A 302 -23.55 -13.23 16.51
N LEU A 303 -22.85 -13.83 17.46
CA LEU A 303 -21.64 -14.60 17.21
C LEU A 303 -21.93 -16.10 17.41
N PRO A 304 -21.25 -17.00 16.67
CA PRO A 304 -21.40 -18.43 16.88
C PRO A 304 -20.76 -18.86 18.21
N GLU A 305 -21.36 -19.84 18.89
CA GLU A 305 -20.78 -20.44 20.13
C GLU A 305 -19.41 -21.07 19.90
N THR A 306 -19.11 -21.47 18.66
CA THR A 306 -17.80 -22.02 18.30
C THR A 306 -16.66 -21.02 18.43
N ILE A 307 -16.91 -19.72 18.55
CA ILE A 307 -15.85 -18.73 18.80
C ILE A 307 -15.14 -18.98 20.13
N GLY A 308 -15.81 -19.62 21.10
CA GLY A 308 -15.21 -20.07 22.35
C GLY A 308 -14.08 -21.07 22.16
N LYS A 309 -14.05 -21.83 21.04
CA LYS A 309 -12.98 -22.81 20.75
C LYS A 309 -11.63 -22.15 20.46
N LEU A 310 -11.57 -20.84 20.23
CA LEU A 310 -10.35 -20.12 19.87
C LEU A 310 -9.45 -19.88 21.09
N GLN A 311 -8.80 -20.93 21.57
CA GLN A 311 -8.02 -20.92 22.81
C GLN A 311 -6.83 -19.95 22.78
N LYS A 312 -6.27 -19.64 21.60
CA LYS A 312 -5.15 -18.69 21.43
C LYS A 312 -5.59 -17.24 21.26
N LEU A 313 -6.89 -16.98 21.18
CA LEU A 313 -7.43 -15.64 20.91
C LEU A 313 -7.09 -14.70 22.05
N LYS A 314 -6.42 -13.59 21.74
CA LYS A 314 -6.01 -12.54 22.68
C LYS A 314 -6.84 -11.28 22.53
N ALA A 315 -7.23 -10.95 21.30
CA ALA A 315 -7.96 -9.73 20.97
C ALA A 315 -9.15 -10.03 20.05
N LEU A 316 -10.33 -9.56 20.47
CA LEU A 316 -11.56 -9.65 19.72
C LEU A 316 -12.21 -8.26 19.65
N HIS A 317 -12.28 -7.70 18.45
CA HIS A 317 -12.86 -6.38 18.21
C HIS A 317 -14.22 -6.53 17.53
N LEU A 318 -15.28 -6.07 18.20
CA LEU A 318 -16.68 -6.19 17.79
C LEU A 318 -17.40 -4.84 17.80
N LYS A 319 -16.64 -3.75 17.96
CA LYS A 319 -17.14 -2.37 18.01
C LYS A 319 -18.12 -2.09 16.87
N SER A 320 -19.17 -1.33 17.13
CA SER A 320 -20.14 -0.87 16.13
C SER A 320 -20.79 -2.04 15.37
N ASN A 321 -21.44 -2.94 16.11
CA ASN A 321 -22.24 -4.05 15.59
C ASN A 321 -23.60 -4.08 16.32
N GLY A 322 -24.58 -4.80 15.78
CA GLY A 322 -25.91 -5.00 16.38
C GLY A 322 -25.98 -6.15 17.40
N LEU A 323 -24.87 -6.46 18.08
CA LEU A 323 -24.79 -7.58 19.02
C LEU A 323 -25.57 -7.26 20.29
N LYS A 324 -26.42 -8.20 20.73
CA LYS A 324 -27.21 -8.11 21.98
C LYS A 324 -26.66 -9.00 23.09
N PHE A 325 -26.03 -10.09 22.71
CA PHE A 325 -25.47 -11.09 23.63
C PHE A 325 -24.13 -11.58 23.08
N LEU A 326 -23.24 -11.98 23.99
CA LEU A 326 -22.06 -12.75 23.65
C LEU A 326 -22.32 -14.25 23.83
N PRO A 327 -21.58 -15.10 23.12
CA PRO A 327 -21.61 -16.54 23.35
C PRO A 327 -21.27 -16.88 24.80
N THR A 328 -21.99 -17.82 25.38
CA THR A 328 -21.82 -18.22 26.79
C THR A 328 -20.46 -18.84 27.06
N THR A 329 -19.84 -19.40 26.03
CA THR A 329 -18.54 -20.06 26.08
C THR A 329 -17.34 -19.10 26.02
N ILE A 330 -17.55 -17.82 25.69
CA ILE A 330 -16.45 -16.92 25.29
C ILE A 330 -15.39 -16.73 26.39
N PHE A 331 -15.78 -16.46 27.63
CA PHE A 331 -14.83 -16.22 28.71
C PHE A 331 -14.30 -17.51 29.33
N LYS A 332 -15.15 -18.55 29.38
CA LYS A 332 -14.80 -19.88 29.88
C LYS A 332 -13.78 -20.60 29.01
N MET A 333 -13.86 -20.45 27.68
CA MET A 333 -13.05 -21.22 26.74
C MET A 333 -11.91 -20.39 26.09
N CYS A 334 -12.08 -19.09 25.87
CA CYS A 334 -11.00 -18.23 25.37
C CYS A 334 -10.08 -17.76 26.52
N LEU A 335 -9.27 -18.69 27.03
CA LEU A 335 -8.44 -18.51 28.22
C LEU A 335 -7.36 -17.41 28.09
N HIS A 336 -7.00 -17.01 26.86
CA HIS A 336 -6.01 -15.96 26.59
C HIS A 336 -6.63 -14.62 26.21
N LEU A 337 -7.97 -14.53 26.14
CA LEU A 337 -8.65 -13.30 25.75
C LEU A 337 -8.38 -12.23 26.81
N SER A 338 -7.85 -11.09 26.37
CA SER A 338 -7.48 -9.96 27.23
C SER A 338 -7.93 -8.61 26.66
N THR A 339 -8.39 -8.60 25.42
CA THR A 339 -8.92 -7.40 24.76
C THR A 339 -10.22 -7.76 24.08
N LEU A 340 -11.28 -7.09 24.51
CA LEU A 340 -12.63 -7.23 23.97
C LEU A 340 -13.19 -5.83 23.78
N ASP A 341 -13.38 -5.41 22.54
CA ASP A 341 -13.98 -4.11 22.21
C ASP A 341 -15.44 -4.31 21.80
N LEU A 342 -16.35 -3.82 22.62
CA LEU A 342 -17.81 -3.89 22.44
C LEU A 342 -18.44 -2.51 22.25
N HIS A 343 -17.63 -1.45 22.05
CA HIS A 343 -18.15 -0.09 21.97
C HIS A 343 -19.20 0.02 20.85
N GLY A 344 -20.35 0.65 21.11
CA GLY A 344 -21.40 0.79 20.09
C GLY A 344 -22.08 -0.54 19.71
N THR A 345 -22.16 -1.48 20.65
CA THR A 345 -23.08 -2.62 20.61
C THR A 345 -24.22 -2.42 21.60
N GLU A 346 -25.22 -3.31 21.62
CA GLU A 346 -26.31 -3.30 22.61
C GLU A 346 -25.93 -4.09 23.89
N ILE A 347 -24.70 -4.60 24.00
CA ILE A 347 -24.23 -5.39 25.14
C ILE A 347 -23.89 -4.45 26.31
N THR A 348 -24.55 -4.68 27.44
CA THR A 348 -24.30 -3.95 28.69
C THR A 348 -23.23 -4.62 29.53
N THR A 349 -22.60 -3.84 30.42
CA THR A 349 -21.60 -4.36 31.37
C THR A 349 -22.22 -5.35 32.37
N ASP A 350 -23.50 -5.20 32.72
CA ASP A 350 -24.16 -6.10 33.67
C ASP A 350 -24.45 -7.47 33.03
N GLN A 351 -24.76 -7.52 31.73
CA GLN A 351 -24.92 -8.79 31.00
C GLN A 351 -23.61 -9.58 30.93
N ILE A 352 -22.48 -8.93 30.63
CA ILE A 352 -21.19 -9.63 30.52
C ILE A 352 -20.66 -10.12 31.88
N ARG A 353 -20.99 -9.42 32.98
CA ARG A 353 -20.63 -9.83 34.35
C ARG A 353 -21.33 -11.11 34.80
N GLN A 354 -22.48 -11.44 34.20
CA GLN A 354 -23.23 -12.67 34.51
C GLN A 354 -22.68 -13.90 33.78
N LEU A 355 -21.74 -13.73 32.83
CA LEU A 355 -21.17 -14.83 32.06
C LEU A 355 -20.09 -15.56 32.86
N GLU A 356 -20.09 -16.90 32.78
CA GLU A 356 -19.10 -17.76 33.41
C GLU A 356 -17.69 -17.46 32.86
N GLY A 357 -16.70 -17.29 33.76
CA GLY A 357 -15.32 -16.95 33.41
C GLY A 357 -15.04 -15.45 33.24
N TRP A 358 -16.03 -14.57 33.47
CA TRP A 358 -15.84 -13.11 33.41
C TRP A 358 -14.73 -12.62 34.33
N GLU A 359 -14.65 -13.13 35.56
CA GLU A 359 -13.66 -12.68 36.56
C GLU A 359 -12.23 -12.90 36.07
N ASP A 360 -11.93 -14.09 35.53
CA ASP A 360 -10.62 -14.42 34.97
C ASP A 360 -10.29 -13.53 33.77
N PHE A 361 -11.28 -13.27 32.90
CA PHE A 361 -11.11 -12.34 31.77
C PHE A 361 -10.81 -10.92 32.25
N ASP A 362 -11.54 -10.42 33.25
CA ASP A 362 -11.37 -9.08 33.77
C ASP A 362 -10.00 -8.89 34.45
N GLU A 363 -9.51 -9.90 35.16
CA GLU A 363 -8.15 -9.92 35.71
C GLU A 363 -7.08 -9.85 34.61
N ARG A 364 -7.22 -10.65 33.54
CA ARG A 364 -6.32 -10.59 32.37
C ARG A 364 -6.35 -9.22 31.71
N ARG A 365 -7.54 -8.64 31.52
CA ARG A 365 -7.76 -7.32 30.92
C ARG A 365 -7.11 -6.22 31.76
N ARG A 366 -7.30 -6.23 33.08
CA ARG A 366 -6.68 -5.26 34.02
C ARG A 366 -5.16 -5.40 34.06
N SER A 367 -4.65 -6.63 34.14
CA SER A 367 -3.21 -6.90 34.13
C SER A 367 -2.53 -6.39 32.86
N LYS A 368 -3.18 -6.53 31.70
CA LYS A 368 -2.70 -5.95 30.44
C LYS A 368 -2.64 -4.42 30.50
N HIS A 369 -3.69 -3.78 31.00
CA HIS A 369 -3.75 -2.32 31.11
C HIS A 369 -2.70 -1.77 32.07
N GLN A 370 -2.48 -2.42 33.22
CA GLN A 370 -1.45 -2.03 34.17
C GLN A 370 -0.05 -2.09 33.55
N LYS A 371 0.30 -3.19 32.87
CA LYS A 371 1.57 -3.32 32.15
C LYS A 371 1.78 -2.24 31.09
N GLN A 372 0.70 -1.78 30.45
CA GLN A 372 0.78 -0.66 29.51
C GLN A 372 1.09 0.65 30.22
N LEU A 373 0.45 0.93 31.37
CA LEU A 373 0.76 2.12 32.17
C LEU A 373 2.21 2.12 32.66
N ASP A 374 2.67 1.00 33.23
CA ASP A 374 4.05 0.86 33.74
C ASP A 374 5.08 1.13 32.63
N PHE A 375 4.85 0.61 31.42
CA PHE A 375 5.71 0.86 30.26
C PHE A 375 5.69 2.34 29.81
N HIS A 376 4.55 3.03 29.91
CA HIS A 376 4.48 4.45 29.57
C HIS A 376 5.13 5.34 30.64
N VAL A 377 5.14 4.92 31.92
CA VAL A 377 5.80 5.64 33.00
C VAL A 377 7.33 5.50 32.92
N GLU A 378 7.86 4.35 32.48
CA GLU A 378 9.30 4.16 32.25
C GLU A 378 9.83 4.91 31.01
N GLY A 379 8.95 5.40 30.12
CA GLY A 379 9.31 6.17 28.92
C GLY A 379 9.61 7.66 29.15
N ASP A 380 9.16 8.23 30.27
CA ASP A 380 9.32 9.66 30.62
C ASP A 380 10.26 9.89 31.83
N ALA A 381 10.90 8.83 32.35
CA ALA A 381 11.81 8.91 33.49
C ALA A 381 13.25 9.33 33.09
N ASN A 382 13.40 10.37 32.25
CA ASN A 382 14.58 11.23 32.29
C ASN A 382 14.21 12.52 33.03
N PHE A 383 13.92 12.33 34.32
CA PHE A 383 13.83 13.41 35.29
C PHE A 383 15.26 13.86 35.60
N ASP A 384 15.71 14.89 34.87
CA ASP A 384 16.98 15.59 35.08
C ASP A 384 16.89 16.44 36.37
N GLU A 385 16.92 15.78 37.52
CA GLU A 385 17.23 16.40 38.81
C GLU A 385 18.74 16.28 39.06
N GLY A 386 19.51 17.06 38.30
CA GLY A 386 20.97 17.02 38.35
C GLY A 386 21.66 18.38 38.20
N ALA A 387 20.93 19.50 38.31
CA ALA A 387 21.53 20.83 38.30
C ALA A 387 21.39 21.49 39.68
N ASP A 388 22.21 21.04 40.64
CA ASP A 388 22.69 21.87 41.76
C ASP A 388 23.67 21.06 42.63
N LYS A 389 24.96 21.05 42.27
CA LYS A 389 26.09 21.04 43.23
C LYS A 389 27.31 21.73 42.62
N ASN A 390 27.59 22.93 43.15
CA ASN A 390 28.82 23.71 42.97
C ASN A 390 30.08 22.92 43.38
N TRP A 391 31.14 22.99 42.56
CA TRP A 391 32.47 23.49 42.93
C TRP A 391 33.31 23.79 41.69
#